data_AF-A7SE41-F1
#
_entry.id   AF-A7SE41-F1
#
_cell.length_a   1.000
_cell.length_b   1.000
_cell.length_c   1.000
_cell.angle_alpha   90.00
_cell.angle_beta   90.00
_cell.angle_gamma   90.00
#
_symmetry.space_group_name_H-M   'P 1'
#
loop_
_entity.id
_entity.type
_entity.pdbx_description
1 polymer ?
#
loop_
_entity_poly.entity_id
_entity_poly.type
_entity_poly.pdbx_seq_one_letter_code
_entity_poly.pdbx_strand_id
1 'polypeptide(L)'
;MWDRNVMSSCELVEDRLFFVTVACKPRNSPSFHYFGVDHDWTLDGCKLFDTPYFGPSNLAGIYRFCCLVNTKLHMVPASKKIVMYTTAEDDLESTKKRTRAIFLCGAFAVCQLNMSAEEAYQAMERQFRPNSVMFYCDINGNKSHDLNILDCLKGFEKAISRGFFSFEDFDLNRYEEDEKAFDSNWIVPGKILAMSDPQRRNEVKASRFAKLRKHFRQNGVKTVVRLNRDDNMIKYGLVYDARCFTANGFAHSDQYFEDGGIPTKAIVKRFTRILDHCEGAVAIHCRAGLGRTGTLIACYLIKQYKFSAAEAVGWLRICRPGSVSSLQHCFLEHKQEAIQRGYTEDLTLEDLSETMRKNFNIMALAPRKDEKVA
;
A
#
# COMPACT_ATOMS: atom_id res chain seq x y z
N MET A 1 -18.92 -33.51 -13.09
CA MET A 1 -17.50 -33.18 -13.35
C MET A 1 -16.97 -32.03 -12.47
N TRP A 2 -17.82 -31.19 -11.86
CA TRP A 2 -17.41 -30.08 -10.99
C TRP A 2 -17.16 -30.45 -9.51
N ASP A 3 -17.82 -31.48 -8.98
CA ASP A 3 -17.60 -31.96 -7.59
C ASP A 3 -16.16 -32.39 -7.31
N ARG A 4 -15.41 -32.83 -8.33
CA ARG A 4 -13.98 -33.19 -8.18
C ARG A 4 -13.09 -32.00 -7.85
N ASN A 5 -13.45 -30.78 -8.24
CA ASN A 5 -12.66 -29.57 -7.93
C ASN A 5 -12.91 -29.05 -6.51
N VAL A 6 -14.06 -29.36 -5.91
CA VAL A 6 -14.31 -29.07 -4.49
C VAL A 6 -13.53 -30.05 -3.60
N MET A 7 -13.36 -31.31 -4.03
CA MET A 7 -12.54 -32.29 -3.30
C MET A 7 -11.06 -31.89 -3.19
N SER A 8 -10.58 -31.00 -4.05
CA SER A 8 -9.23 -30.43 -3.99
C SER A 8 -9.20 -29.03 -3.40
N SER A 9 -10.31 -28.47 -2.89
CA SER A 9 -10.42 -27.06 -2.51
C SER A 9 -9.75 -26.71 -1.18
N CYS A 10 -9.36 -25.43 -1.03
CA CYS A 10 -8.88 -24.88 0.23
C CYS A 10 -10.08 -24.54 1.12
N GLU A 11 -10.24 -25.24 2.23
CA GLU A 11 -11.26 -24.95 3.23
C GLU A 11 -10.77 -23.81 4.14
N LEU A 12 -11.51 -22.71 4.17
CA LEU A 12 -11.23 -21.53 5.01
C LEU A 12 -12.14 -21.51 6.24
N VAL A 13 -13.40 -21.91 6.08
CA VAL A 13 -14.34 -22.12 7.19
C VAL A 13 -14.86 -23.54 7.07
N GLU A 14 -14.69 -24.31 8.14
CA GLU A 14 -15.05 -25.72 8.22
C GLU A 14 -16.48 -25.97 7.71
N ASP A 15 -16.57 -26.90 6.76
CA ASP A 15 -17.74 -27.35 6.01
C ASP A 15 -18.56 -26.24 5.34
N ARG A 16 -18.03 -25.02 5.24
CA ARG A 16 -18.81 -23.84 4.90
C ARG A 16 -18.24 -22.99 3.77
N LEU A 17 -16.98 -22.60 3.84
CA LEU A 17 -16.35 -21.67 2.91
C LEU A 17 -15.08 -22.26 2.32
N PHE A 18 -15.05 -22.36 0.99
CA PHE A 18 -13.97 -22.96 0.24
C PHE A 18 -13.40 -21.98 -0.79
N PHE A 19 -12.13 -22.13 -1.14
CA PHE A 19 -11.43 -21.40 -2.20
C PHE A 19 -10.85 -22.37 -3.24
N VAL A 20 -11.02 -22.07 -4.53
CA VAL A 20 -10.60 -22.94 -5.63
C VAL A 20 -10.20 -22.13 -6.87
N THR A 21 -9.28 -22.63 -7.68
CA THR A 21 -9.06 -22.11 -9.04
C THR A 21 -9.82 -22.92 -10.08
N VAL A 22 -10.46 -22.26 -11.04
CA VAL A 22 -11.30 -22.91 -12.07
C VAL A 22 -10.92 -22.47 -13.48
N ALA A 23 -10.90 -23.42 -14.42
CA ALA A 23 -10.67 -23.14 -15.84
C ALA A 23 -11.88 -22.49 -16.53
N CYS A 24 -13.08 -22.64 -15.98
CA CYS A 24 -14.29 -22.01 -16.50
C CYS A 24 -15.25 -21.66 -15.36
N LYS A 25 -16.10 -20.64 -15.60
CA LYS A 25 -17.03 -20.13 -14.60
C LYS A 25 -18.02 -21.23 -14.13
N PRO A 26 -18.02 -21.59 -12.84
CA PRO A 26 -18.94 -22.60 -12.31
C PRO A 26 -20.36 -22.06 -12.21
N ARG A 27 -21.34 -22.97 -12.20
CA ARG A 27 -22.77 -22.65 -12.01
C ARG A 27 -23.21 -23.03 -10.60
N ASN A 28 -24.06 -22.19 -10.01
CA ASN A 28 -24.69 -22.49 -8.72
C ASN A 28 -25.56 -23.74 -8.82
N SER A 29 -25.66 -24.47 -7.70
CA SER A 29 -26.44 -25.69 -7.59
C SER A 29 -27.24 -25.72 -6.28
N PRO A 30 -28.05 -26.77 -6.04
CA PRO A 30 -28.71 -26.96 -4.76
C PRO A 30 -27.74 -27.08 -3.58
N SER A 31 -26.52 -27.60 -3.80
CA SER A 31 -25.53 -27.84 -2.73
C SER A 31 -24.40 -26.81 -2.68
N PHE A 32 -24.18 -26.04 -3.75
CA PHE A 32 -23.05 -25.12 -3.85
C PHE A 32 -23.47 -23.72 -4.32
N HIS A 33 -22.94 -22.71 -3.64
CA HIS A 33 -23.01 -21.31 -4.04
C HIS A 33 -21.62 -20.83 -4.47
N TYR A 34 -21.42 -20.62 -5.76
CA TYR A 34 -20.17 -20.14 -6.32
C TYR A 34 -20.20 -18.62 -6.49
N PHE A 35 -19.08 -17.96 -6.18
CA PHE A 35 -18.83 -16.58 -6.57
C PHE A 35 -17.35 -16.33 -6.79
N GLY A 36 -17.02 -15.43 -7.71
CA GLY A 36 -15.63 -15.06 -7.99
C GLY A 36 -15.42 -13.57 -7.86
N VAL A 37 -14.17 -13.18 -7.62
CA VAL A 37 -13.72 -11.79 -7.49
C VAL A 37 -12.80 -11.35 -8.62
N ASP A 38 -12.75 -12.14 -9.70
CA ASP A 38 -12.04 -11.80 -10.94
C ASP A 38 -12.67 -10.61 -11.67
N HIS A 39 -13.90 -10.27 -11.30
CA HIS A 39 -14.59 -9.08 -11.75
C HIS A 39 -14.31 -7.98 -10.73
N ASP A 40 -13.93 -6.79 -11.20
CA ASP A 40 -13.47 -5.69 -10.35
C ASP A 40 -14.55 -5.15 -9.38
N TRP A 41 -15.77 -5.67 -9.37
CA TRP A 41 -16.96 -5.06 -8.74
C TRP A 41 -17.64 -5.99 -7.74
N THR A 42 -18.18 -5.38 -6.68
CA THR A 42 -19.09 -5.98 -5.70
C THR A 42 -20.55 -5.99 -6.20
N LEU A 43 -21.45 -6.62 -5.45
CA LEU A 43 -22.90 -6.65 -5.73
C LEU A 43 -23.52 -5.26 -5.85
N ASP A 44 -22.98 -4.27 -5.14
CA ASP A 44 -23.45 -2.88 -5.14
C ASP A 44 -22.70 -2.00 -6.15
N GLY A 45 -21.96 -2.59 -7.08
CA GLY A 45 -21.23 -1.88 -8.13
C GLY A 45 -19.96 -1.16 -7.66
N CYS A 46 -19.47 -1.45 -6.45
CA CYS A 46 -18.25 -0.83 -5.92
C CYS A 46 -17.01 -1.67 -6.19
N LYS A 47 -15.86 -1.03 -6.40
CA LYS A 47 -14.64 -1.72 -6.83
C LYS A 47 -13.90 -2.43 -5.70
N LEU A 48 -13.41 -3.64 -5.98
CA LEU A 48 -12.48 -4.40 -5.11
C LEU A 48 -11.01 -4.04 -5.36
N PHE A 49 -10.72 -3.53 -6.56
CA PHE A 49 -9.39 -3.11 -7.00
C PHE A 49 -9.47 -1.70 -7.60
N ASP A 50 -9.18 -0.67 -6.81
CA ASP A 50 -9.18 0.72 -7.28
C ASP A 50 -7.75 1.27 -7.45
N THR A 51 -6.84 0.42 -7.92
CA THR A 51 -5.43 0.79 -8.13
C THR A 51 -5.10 0.89 -9.62
N PRO A 52 -4.50 1.99 -10.12
CA PRO A 52 -4.14 2.16 -11.53
C PRO A 52 -2.96 1.28 -11.97
N TYR A 53 -2.32 0.59 -11.03
CA TYR A 53 -1.19 -0.32 -11.24
C TYR A 53 -1.50 -1.70 -10.67
N PHE A 54 -0.64 -2.69 -10.94
CA PHE A 54 -0.78 -4.04 -10.41
C PHE A 54 -0.21 -4.15 -8.99
N GLY A 55 -1.08 -4.02 -7.99
CA GLY A 55 -0.76 -4.09 -6.56
C GLY A 55 -1.82 -4.86 -5.74
N PRO A 56 -1.59 -5.00 -4.42
CA PRO A 56 -2.60 -5.53 -3.50
C PRO A 56 -3.82 -4.60 -3.44
N SER A 57 -4.99 -5.13 -3.06
CA SER A 57 -6.16 -4.30 -2.78
C SER A 57 -5.87 -3.34 -1.64
N ASN A 58 -6.44 -2.14 -1.74
CA ASN A 58 -6.40 -1.16 -0.66
C ASN A 58 -7.37 -1.53 0.47
N LEU A 59 -7.33 -0.78 1.58
CA LEU A 59 -8.20 -1.01 2.73
C LEU A 59 -9.70 -1.00 2.38
N ALA A 60 -10.13 -0.10 1.49
CA ALA A 60 -11.52 -0.07 1.02
C ALA A 60 -11.91 -1.38 0.29
N GLY A 61 -11.04 -1.87 -0.60
CA GLY A 61 -11.24 -3.14 -1.31
C GLY A 61 -11.27 -4.34 -0.37
N ILE A 62 -10.37 -4.39 0.62
CA ILE A 62 -10.34 -5.44 1.65
C ILE A 62 -11.64 -5.40 2.47
N TYR A 63 -12.05 -4.23 2.97
CA TYR A 63 -13.27 -4.07 3.76
C TYR A 63 -14.51 -4.51 2.96
N ARG A 64 -14.66 -4.04 1.72
CA ARG A 64 -15.76 -4.42 0.82
C ARG A 64 -15.78 -5.92 0.55
N PHE A 65 -14.62 -6.55 0.38
CA PHE A 65 -14.52 -7.99 0.22
C PHE A 65 -14.97 -8.74 1.49
N CYS A 66 -14.54 -8.30 2.66
CA CYS A 66 -14.97 -8.90 3.93
C CYS A 66 -16.49 -8.78 4.11
N CYS A 67 -17.08 -7.62 3.84
CA CYS A 67 -18.54 -7.43 3.83
C CYS A 67 -19.24 -8.39 2.85
N LEU A 68 -18.70 -8.57 1.64
CA LEU A 68 -19.24 -9.51 0.66
C LEU A 68 -19.22 -10.95 1.18
N VAL A 69 -18.10 -11.42 1.70
CA VAL A 69 -17.96 -12.80 2.21
C VAL A 69 -18.87 -13.02 3.42
N ASN A 70 -18.89 -12.08 4.38
CA ASN A 70 -19.75 -12.14 5.56
C ASN A 70 -21.25 -12.16 5.18
N THR A 71 -21.63 -11.33 4.21
CA THR A 71 -23.00 -11.34 3.66
C THR A 71 -23.34 -12.70 3.04
N LYS A 72 -22.42 -13.33 2.30
CA LYS A 72 -22.63 -14.68 1.75
C LYS A 72 -22.74 -15.72 2.86
N LEU A 73 -21.86 -15.68 3.86
CA LEU A 73 -21.89 -16.58 5.02
C LEU A 73 -23.23 -16.50 5.76
N HIS A 74 -23.83 -15.31 5.85
CA HIS A 74 -25.12 -15.09 6.49
C HIS A 74 -26.33 -15.46 5.60
N MET A 75 -26.35 -15.01 4.34
CA MET A 75 -27.53 -15.11 3.47
C MET A 75 -27.66 -16.46 2.73
N VAL A 76 -26.55 -17.15 2.46
CA VAL A 76 -26.60 -18.45 1.78
C VAL A 76 -27.04 -19.51 2.79
N PRO A 77 -28.04 -20.37 2.50
CA PRO A 77 -28.48 -21.41 3.44
C PRO A 77 -27.33 -22.27 3.95
N ALA A 78 -27.38 -22.67 5.23
CA ALA A 78 -26.33 -23.48 5.87
C ALA A 78 -26.15 -24.86 5.21
N SER A 79 -27.19 -25.39 4.55
CA SER A 79 -27.12 -26.64 3.78
C SER A 79 -26.31 -26.53 2.48
N LYS A 80 -25.95 -25.31 2.05
CA LYS A 80 -25.10 -25.09 0.89
C LYS A 80 -23.67 -24.77 1.30
N LYS A 81 -22.70 -25.27 0.55
CA LYS A 81 -21.30 -24.87 0.66
C LYS A 81 -21.04 -23.63 -0.19
N ILE A 82 -20.32 -22.65 0.34
CA ILE A 82 -19.93 -21.44 -0.39
C ILE A 82 -18.54 -21.67 -0.97
N VAL A 83 -18.38 -21.38 -2.25
CA VAL A 83 -17.14 -21.61 -2.98
C VAL A 83 -16.70 -20.32 -3.67
N MET A 84 -15.64 -19.72 -3.14
CA MET A 84 -14.89 -18.65 -3.77
C MET A 84 -14.04 -19.23 -4.90
N TYR A 85 -14.11 -18.63 -6.08
CA TYR A 85 -13.29 -19.07 -7.20
C TYR A 85 -12.52 -17.92 -7.88
N THR A 86 -11.38 -18.27 -8.45
CA THR A 86 -10.63 -17.43 -9.39
C THR A 86 -10.18 -18.24 -10.60
N THR A 87 -9.80 -17.57 -11.69
CA THR A 87 -9.34 -18.18 -12.93
C THR A 87 -8.08 -19.04 -12.76
N ALA A 88 -8.07 -20.21 -13.42
CA ALA A 88 -6.90 -21.08 -13.56
C ALA A 88 -6.14 -20.86 -14.89
N GLU A 89 -6.54 -19.87 -15.70
CA GLU A 89 -5.87 -19.57 -16.98
C GLU A 89 -4.49 -18.93 -16.73
N ASP A 90 -3.52 -19.31 -17.57
CA ASP A 90 -2.10 -18.92 -17.42
C ASP A 90 -1.73 -17.66 -18.23
N ASP A 91 -2.70 -16.93 -18.78
CA ASP A 91 -2.42 -15.64 -19.43
C ASP A 91 -2.13 -14.53 -18.40
N LEU A 92 -1.52 -13.44 -18.87
CA LEU A 92 -1.08 -12.34 -18.02
C LEU A 92 -2.22 -11.70 -17.21
N GLU A 93 -3.39 -11.52 -17.81
CA GLU A 93 -4.50 -10.83 -17.16
C GLU A 93 -5.18 -11.74 -16.14
N SER A 94 -5.35 -13.02 -16.47
CA SER A 94 -5.82 -14.04 -15.53
C SER A 94 -4.87 -14.23 -14.35
N THR A 95 -3.55 -14.18 -14.59
CA THR A 95 -2.53 -14.24 -13.52
C THR A 95 -2.65 -13.05 -12.57
N LYS A 96 -2.93 -11.84 -13.07
CA LYS A 96 -3.18 -10.67 -12.23
C LYS A 96 -4.43 -10.84 -11.38
N LYS A 97 -5.55 -11.27 -12.00
CA LYS A 97 -6.83 -11.54 -11.31
C LYS A 97 -6.65 -12.55 -10.20
N ARG A 98 -6.00 -13.68 -10.49
CA ARG A 98 -5.70 -14.73 -9.52
C ARG A 98 -4.84 -14.24 -8.36
N THR A 99 -3.74 -13.54 -8.64
CA THR A 99 -2.86 -12.97 -7.60
C THR A 99 -3.65 -12.06 -6.64
N ARG A 100 -4.50 -11.20 -7.21
CA ARG A 100 -5.36 -10.27 -6.48
C ARG A 100 -6.45 -10.98 -5.66
N ALA A 101 -7.08 -11.99 -6.23
CA ALA A 101 -8.10 -12.80 -5.56
C ALA A 101 -7.53 -13.57 -4.36
N ILE A 102 -6.35 -14.18 -4.53
CA ILE A 102 -5.64 -14.89 -3.46
C ILE A 102 -5.28 -13.92 -2.33
N PHE A 103 -4.79 -12.72 -2.66
CA PHE A 103 -4.52 -11.69 -1.63
C PHE A 103 -5.78 -11.31 -0.85
N LEU A 104 -6.92 -11.06 -1.52
CA LEU A 104 -8.17 -10.74 -0.83
C LEU A 104 -8.65 -11.87 0.09
N CYS A 105 -8.58 -13.11 -0.38
CA CYS A 105 -8.93 -14.29 0.41
C CYS A 105 -8.03 -14.43 1.64
N GLY A 106 -6.71 -14.22 1.46
CA GLY A 106 -5.75 -14.21 2.56
C GLY A 106 -5.99 -13.07 3.56
N ALA A 107 -6.28 -11.87 3.07
CA ALA A 107 -6.57 -10.71 3.92
C ALA A 107 -7.83 -10.94 4.76
N PHE A 108 -8.88 -11.52 4.16
CA PHE A 108 -10.09 -11.95 4.88
C PHE A 108 -9.77 -13.01 5.95
N ALA A 109 -8.99 -14.04 5.61
CA ALA A 109 -8.59 -15.07 6.57
C ALA A 109 -7.82 -14.48 7.76
N VAL A 110 -6.91 -13.54 7.51
CA VAL A 110 -6.16 -12.85 8.55
C VAL A 110 -7.07 -12.00 9.44
N CYS A 111 -7.94 -11.15 8.87
CA CYS A 111 -8.69 -10.17 9.67
C CYS A 111 -10.06 -10.64 10.17
N GLN A 112 -10.64 -11.71 9.62
CA GLN A 112 -11.97 -12.22 10.01
C GLN A 112 -11.91 -13.63 10.61
N LEU A 113 -10.88 -14.42 10.28
CA LEU A 113 -10.72 -15.79 10.79
C LEU A 113 -9.57 -15.92 11.80
N ASN A 114 -8.83 -14.84 12.06
CA ASN A 114 -7.65 -14.80 12.95
C ASN A 114 -6.56 -15.82 12.56
N MET A 115 -6.44 -16.14 11.27
CA MET A 115 -5.32 -16.93 10.77
C MET A 115 -4.05 -16.07 10.68
N SER A 116 -2.88 -16.66 10.88
CA SER A 116 -1.64 -15.98 10.50
C SER A 116 -1.53 -15.81 8.99
N ALA A 117 -0.71 -14.86 8.53
CA ALA A 117 -0.47 -14.65 7.10
C ALA A 117 0.07 -15.92 6.42
N GLU A 118 0.98 -16.63 7.09
CA GLU A 118 1.54 -17.90 6.64
C GLU A 118 0.48 -19.00 6.51
N GLU A 119 -0.35 -19.21 7.54
CA GLU A 119 -1.40 -20.23 7.51
C GLU A 119 -2.41 -19.96 6.39
N ALA A 120 -2.84 -18.70 6.27
CA ALA A 120 -3.78 -18.28 5.22
C ALA A 120 -3.21 -18.51 3.82
N TYR A 121 -1.95 -18.13 3.59
CA TYR A 121 -1.29 -18.32 2.30
C TYR A 121 -1.06 -19.81 1.98
N GLN A 122 -0.55 -20.59 2.94
CA GLN A 122 -0.28 -22.03 2.78
C GLN A 122 -1.56 -22.84 2.51
N ALA A 123 -2.68 -22.47 3.13
CA ALA A 123 -3.96 -23.11 2.87
C ALA A 123 -4.37 -23.01 1.39
N MET A 124 -4.14 -21.85 0.78
CA MET A 124 -4.47 -21.58 -0.62
C MET A 124 -3.39 -22.02 -1.61
N GLU A 125 -2.14 -22.16 -1.19
CA GLU A 125 -1.00 -22.48 -2.08
C GLU A 125 -1.22 -23.76 -2.90
N ARG A 126 -1.95 -24.75 -2.35
CA ARG A 126 -2.30 -25.98 -3.06
C ARG A 126 -3.28 -25.77 -4.23
N GLN A 127 -3.95 -24.62 -4.29
CA GLN A 127 -4.92 -24.29 -5.33
C GLN A 127 -4.28 -23.68 -6.57
N PHE A 128 -3.01 -23.28 -6.54
CA PHE A 128 -2.37 -22.64 -7.68
C PHE A 128 -0.92 -23.11 -7.84
N ARG A 129 -0.34 -22.89 -9.01
CA ARG A 129 1.08 -23.18 -9.24
C ARG A 129 1.88 -21.95 -8.77
N PRO A 130 3.07 -22.10 -8.16
CA PRO A 130 3.87 -20.95 -7.77
C PRO A 130 4.13 -19.96 -8.92
N ASN A 131 4.32 -20.46 -10.14
CA ASN A 131 4.54 -19.63 -11.33
C ASN A 131 3.25 -19.02 -11.93
N SER A 132 2.08 -19.32 -11.34
CA SER A 132 0.79 -18.78 -11.77
C SER A 132 0.34 -17.60 -10.92
N VAL A 133 1.17 -17.11 -9.99
CA VAL A 133 1.02 -15.79 -9.34
C VAL A 133 2.20 -14.90 -9.67
N MET A 134 2.06 -13.60 -9.48
CA MET A 134 3.13 -12.65 -9.82
C MET A 134 3.36 -11.58 -8.76
N PHE A 135 4.58 -11.04 -8.76
CA PHE A 135 4.98 -9.94 -7.91
C PHE A 135 4.30 -8.61 -8.29
N TYR A 136 4.00 -7.81 -7.28
CA TYR A 136 3.37 -6.50 -7.43
C TYR A 136 4.36 -5.44 -7.91
N CYS A 137 3.90 -4.56 -8.80
CA CYS A 137 4.71 -3.48 -9.38
C CYS A 137 4.57 -2.17 -8.60
N ASP A 138 5.47 -1.22 -8.84
CA ASP A 138 5.25 0.16 -8.42
C ASP A 138 4.24 0.90 -9.32
N ILE A 139 3.99 2.18 -9.00
CA ILE A 139 3.05 3.04 -9.72
C ILE A 139 3.37 3.23 -11.21
N ASN A 140 4.62 3.01 -11.64
CA ASN A 140 5.06 3.11 -13.03
C ASN A 140 5.07 1.73 -13.74
N GLY A 141 4.62 0.67 -13.06
CA GLY A 141 4.67 -0.70 -13.58
C GLY A 141 6.04 -1.37 -13.47
N ASN A 142 7.02 -0.71 -12.85
CA ASN A 142 8.36 -1.27 -12.70
C ASN A 142 8.39 -2.33 -11.60
N LYS A 143 9.21 -3.35 -11.84
CA LYS A 143 9.59 -4.37 -10.87
C LYS A 143 11.00 -4.06 -10.40
N SER A 144 11.13 -3.51 -9.20
CA SER A 144 12.42 -3.36 -8.53
C SER A 144 12.81 -4.62 -7.78
N HIS A 145 11.82 -5.16 -7.08
CA HIS A 145 11.92 -6.20 -6.08
C HIS A 145 10.60 -6.94 -6.05
N ASP A 146 10.71 -8.24 -5.85
CA ASP A 146 9.69 -9.25 -6.02
C ASP A 146 8.69 -9.24 -4.84
N LEU A 147 8.01 -8.10 -4.62
CA LEU A 147 6.99 -7.95 -3.58
C LEU A 147 5.83 -8.92 -3.86
N ASN A 148 5.66 -9.93 -3.01
CA ASN A 148 4.67 -10.99 -3.21
C ASN A 148 3.43 -10.83 -2.31
N ILE A 149 2.49 -11.77 -2.48
CA ILE A 149 1.25 -11.83 -1.70
C ILE A 149 1.55 -12.00 -0.21
N LEU A 150 2.44 -12.92 0.15
CA LEU A 150 2.75 -13.26 1.54
C LEU A 150 3.38 -12.06 2.26
N ASP A 151 4.28 -11.31 1.64
CA ASP A 151 4.86 -10.09 2.23
C ASP A 151 3.79 -9.05 2.55
N CYS A 152 2.83 -8.86 1.64
CA CYS A 152 1.69 -7.96 1.84
C CYS A 152 0.77 -8.45 2.97
N LEU A 153 0.52 -9.76 3.06
CA LEU A 153 -0.29 -10.35 4.14
C LEU A 153 0.40 -10.22 5.50
N LYS A 154 1.71 -10.49 5.60
CA LYS A 154 2.48 -10.29 6.84
C LYS A 154 2.49 -8.82 7.27
N GLY A 155 2.61 -7.90 6.31
CA GLY A 155 2.49 -6.47 6.57
C GLY A 155 1.11 -6.10 7.12
N PHE A 156 0.05 -6.67 6.55
CA PHE A 156 -1.33 -6.46 6.99
C PHE A 156 -1.60 -7.05 8.39
N GLU A 157 -1.21 -8.30 8.62
CA GLU A 157 -1.29 -8.98 9.93
C GLU A 157 -0.55 -8.17 11.00
N LYS A 158 0.68 -7.73 10.71
CA LYS A 158 1.46 -6.91 11.63
C LYS A 158 0.76 -5.59 11.91
N ALA A 159 0.18 -4.94 10.91
CA ALA A 159 -0.60 -3.72 11.09
C ALA A 159 -1.81 -3.92 12.01
N ILE A 160 -2.55 -5.03 11.86
CA ILE A 160 -3.67 -5.40 12.74
C ILE A 160 -3.18 -5.61 14.17
N SER A 161 -2.10 -6.39 14.37
CA SER A 161 -1.53 -6.65 15.71
C SER A 161 -1.04 -5.37 16.43
N ARG A 162 -0.78 -4.30 15.66
CA ARG A 162 -0.39 -2.97 16.17
C ARG A 162 -1.56 -2.00 16.30
N GLY A 163 -2.78 -2.44 16.00
CA GLY A 163 -3.99 -1.62 16.07
C GLY A 163 -4.10 -0.57 14.96
N PHE A 164 -3.44 -0.77 13.81
CA PHE A 164 -3.53 0.19 12.70
C PHE A 164 -4.77 -0.02 11.83
N PHE A 165 -5.38 -1.20 11.92
CA PHE A 165 -6.63 -1.56 11.23
C PHE A 165 -7.45 -2.47 12.13
N SER A 166 -8.77 -2.24 12.12
CA SER A 166 -9.81 -3.02 12.77
C SER A 166 -10.97 -3.07 11.78
N PHE A 167 -11.55 -4.24 11.53
CA PHE A 167 -12.67 -4.33 10.58
C PHE A 167 -13.91 -3.62 11.15
N GLU A 168 -14.12 -3.73 12.46
CA GLU A 168 -15.25 -3.17 13.18
C GLU A 168 -15.24 -1.64 13.22
N ASP A 169 -14.03 -1.03 13.28
CA ASP A 169 -13.85 0.41 13.43
C ASP A 169 -13.51 1.13 12.11
N PHE A 170 -13.35 0.40 11.01
CA PHE A 170 -12.94 0.99 9.74
C PHE A 170 -14.06 1.79 9.08
N ASP A 171 -13.91 3.12 9.06
CA ASP A 171 -14.82 4.03 8.38
C ASP A 171 -14.47 4.16 6.88
N LEU A 172 -15.13 3.32 6.06
CA LEU A 172 -14.99 3.32 4.60
C LEU A 172 -15.30 4.69 3.97
N ASN A 173 -16.36 5.36 4.44
CA ASN A 173 -16.79 6.62 3.84
C ASN A 173 -15.74 7.69 4.08
N ARG A 174 -15.22 7.79 5.30
CA ARG A 174 -14.15 8.73 5.62
C ARG A 174 -12.88 8.44 4.85
N TYR A 175 -12.49 7.16 4.71
CA TYR A 175 -11.32 6.78 3.91
C TYR A 175 -11.43 7.29 2.46
N GLU A 176 -12.57 7.08 1.80
CA GLU A 176 -12.79 7.49 0.41
C GLU A 176 -12.99 9.02 0.27
N GLU A 177 -13.64 9.66 1.24
CA GLU A 177 -13.80 11.12 1.27
C GLU A 177 -12.46 11.84 1.41
N ASP A 178 -11.59 11.39 2.31
CA ASP A 178 -10.27 11.97 2.53
C ASP A 178 -9.36 11.76 1.31
N GLU A 179 -9.40 10.59 0.66
CA GLU A 179 -8.69 10.32 -0.58
C GLU A 179 -9.17 11.26 -1.71
N LYS A 180 -10.48 11.43 -1.86
CA LYS A 180 -11.07 12.29 -2.89
C LYS A 180 -10.79 13.77 -2.64
N ALA A 181 -10.98 14.24 -1.40
CA ALA A 181 -10.87 15.65 -1.04
C ALA A 181 -9.42 16.11 -0.92
N PHE A 182 -8.56 15.31 -0.31
CA PHE A 182 -7.21 15.73 0.09
C PHE A 182 -6.09 14.89 -0.51
N ASP A 183 -6.42 13.80 -1.23
CA ASP A 183 -5.42 12.82 -1.71
C ASP A 183 -4.55 12.32 -0.56
N SER A 184 -5.21 11.92 0.54
CA SER A 184 -4.53 11.53 1.77
C SER A 184 -5.07 10.22 2.33
N ASN A 185 -4.20 9.42 2.93
CA ASN A 185 -4.57 8.20 3.64
C ASN A 185 -3.73 8.08 4.91
N TRP A 186 -4.36 7.58 5.97
CA TRP A 186 -3.65 7.22 7.20
C TRP A 186 -2.80 5.98 6.97
N ILE A 187 -1.53 6.04 7.37
CA ILE A 187 -0.64 4.87 7.40
C ILE A 187 -0.52 4.31 8.82
N VAL A 188 -0.54 5.20 9.80
CA VAL A 188 -0.67 4.86 11.22
C VAL A 188 -1.74 5.80 11.79
N PRO A 189 -2.95 5.31 12.08
CA PRO A 189 -4.05 6.15 12.55
C PRO A 189 -3.65 7.03 13.73
N GLY A 190 -3.98 8.32 13.66
CA GLY A 190 -3.64 9.30 14.71
C GLY A 190 -2.17 9.69 14.81
N LYS A 191 -1.26 9.10 14.01
CA LYS A 191 0.19 9.39 14.07
C LYS A 191 0.80 9.82 12.74
N ILE A 192 0.51 9.12 11.64
CA ILE A 192 1.13 9.36 10.33
C ILE A 192 0.07 9.41 9.24
N LEU A 193 -0.12 10.62 8.70
CA LEU A 193 -0.98 10.88 7.56
C LEU A 193 -0.10 11.13 6.31
N ALA A 194 -0.23 10.29 5.29
CA ALA A 194 0.44 10.50 4.01
C ALA A 194 -0.49 11.22 3.04
N MET A 195 0.01 12.21 2.32
CA MET A 195 -0.80 12.93 1.33
C MET A 195 0.03 13.43 0.14
N SER A 196 -0.62 13.81 -0.96
CA SER A 196 0.03 14.53 -2.04
C SER A 196 0.22 16.01 -1.72
N ASP A 197 1.01 16.71 -2.54
CA ASP A 197 1.23 18.14 -2.34
C ASP A 197 -0.12 18.89 -2.38
N PRO A 198 -0.46 19.65 -1.32
CA PRO A 198 -1.68 20.45 -1.26
C PRO A 198 -1.90 21.31 -2.50
N GLN A 199 -0.85 21.72 -3.24
CA GLN A 199 -0.99 22.54 -4.44
C GLN A 199 -1.42 21.80 -5.71
N ARG A 200 -1.31 20.47 -5.79
CA ARG A 200 -1.60 19.71 -7.03
C ARG A 200 -3.07 19.67 -7.47
N ARG A 201 -4.00 20.03 -6.59
CA ARG A 201 -5.44 20.05 -6.94
C ARG A 201 -5.77 21.27 -7.83
N ASN A 202 -6.90 21.22 -8.53
CA ASN A 202 -7.34 22.28 -9.47
C ASN A 202 -8.19 23.40 -8.80
N GLU A 203 -8.41 23.36 -7.47
CA GLU A 203 -9.25 24.35 -6.75
C GLU A 203 -8.58 25.72 -6.51
N VAL A 204 -9.31 26.74 -6.05
CA VAL A 204 -8.70 28.02 -5.64
C VAL A 204 -7.83 27.84 -4.38
N LYS A 205 -6.54 28.23 -4.46
CA LYS A 205 -5.50 27.99 -3.42
C LYS A 205 -5.94 28.36 -2.00
N ALA A 206 -6.50 29.55 -1.77
CA ALA A 206 -6.85 30.03 -0.42
C ALA A 206 -7.92 29.16 0.25
N SER A 207 -8.98 28.81 -0.49
CA SER A 207 -10.07 27.96 0.01
C SER A 207 -9.58 26.54 0.36
N ARG A 208 -8.60 26.04 -0.39
CA ARG A 208 -8.03 24.70 -0.21
C ARG A 208 -7.25 24.56 1.09
N PHE A 209 -6.31 25.47 1.35
CA PHE A 209 -5.53 25.42 2.60
C PHE A 209 -6.43 25.64 3.83
N ALA A 210 -7.48 26.45 3.72
CA ALA A 210 -8.45 26.60 4.80
C ALA A 210 -9.18 25.27 5.11
N LYS A 211 -9.69 24.58 4.09
CA LYS A 211 -10.32 23.25 4.24
C LYS A 211 -9.34 22.22 4.81
N LEU A 212 -8.12 22.16 4.26
CA LEU A 212 -7.09 21.22 4.71
C LEU A 212 -6.69 21.46 6.18
N ARG A 213 -6.51 22.73 6.59
CA ARG A 213 -6.24 23.06 8.00
C ARG A 213 -7.39 22.67 8.92
N LYS A 214 -8.65 22.86 8.48
CA LYS A 214 -9.82 22.40 9.25
C LYS A 214 -9.77 20.89 9.43
N HIS A 215 -9.56 20.16 8.34
CA HIS A 215 -9.42 18.70 8.36
C HIS A 215 -8.28 18.26 9.28
N PHE A 216 -7.09 18.87 9.18
CA PHE A 216 -5.95 18.61 10.07
C PHE A 216 -6.27 18.81 11.56
N ARG A 217 -6.97 19.90 11.93
CA ARG A 217 -7.37 20.14 13.32
C ARG A 217 -8.34 19.06 13.83
N GLN A 218 -9.33 18.69 13.03
CA GLN A 218 -10.29 17.63 13.35
C GLN A 218 -9.62 16.26 13.53
N ASN A 219 -8.47 16.07 12.87
CA ASN A 219 -7.69 14.84 12.85
C ASN A 219 -6.47 14.86 13.80
N GLY A 220 -6.33 15.90 14.64
CA GLY A 220 -5.22 15.99 15.59
C GLY A 220 -3.84 16.17 14.95
N VAL A 221 -3.75 16.59 13.69
CA VAL A 221 -2.47 16.88 13.02
C VAL A 221 -1.85 18.14 13.64
N LYS A 222 -0.58 18.06 14.00
CA LYS A 222 0.20 19.15 14.62
C LYS A 222 1.38 19.59 13.77
N THR A 223 1.97 18.67 13.01
CA THR A 223 3.18 18.95 12.22
C THR A 223 2.98 18.54 10.76
N VAL A 224 3.45 19.39 9.84
CA VAL A 224 3.51 19.11 8.41
C VAL A 224 4.96 18.94 7.98
N VAL A 225 5.28 17.84 7.30
CA VAL A 225 6.61 17.56 6.75
C VAL A 225 6.53 17.57 5.23
N ARG A 226 7.34 18.42 4.61
CA ARG A 226 7.42 18.55 3.14
C ARG A 226 8.76 18.02 2.63
N LEU A 227 8.69 17.16 1.61
CA LEU A 227 9.85 16.47 1.03
C LEU A 227 10.24 16.96 -0.38
N ASN A 228 9.40 17.77 -1.02
CA ASN A 228 9.65 18.35 -2.34
C ASN A 228 10.06 19.82 -2.25
N ARG A 229 10.73 20.29 -3.31
CA ARG A 229 11.07 21.71 -3.53
C ARG A 229 10.72 22.09 -4.97
N ASP A 230 11.03 23.32 -5.36
CA ASP A 230 10.92 23.86 -6.73
C ASP A 230 11.97 23.27 -7.71
N ASP A 231 12.32 21.99 -7.58
CA ASP A 231 13.38 21.34 -8.36
C ASP A 231 13.08 21.23 -9.86
N ASN A 232 11.81 21.40 -10.26
CA ASN A 232 11.41 21.52 -11.64
C ASN A 232 10.18 22.44 -11.79
N MET A 233 10.39 23.74 -11.63
CA MET A 233 9.34 24.78 -11.72
C MET A 233 8.48 24.66 -12.98
N ILE A 234 9.11 24.39 -14.13
CA ILE A 234 8.45 24.28 -15.44
C ILE A 234 7.49 23.09 -15.46
N LYS A 235 7.90 21.95 -14.91
CA LYS A 235 7.09 20.73 -14.91
C LYS A 235 6.09 20.71 -13.76
N TYR A 236 6.43 21.29 -12.61
CA TYR A 236 5.80 21.01 -11.31
C TYR A 236 5.17 22.23 -10.62
N GLY A 237 5.49 23.46 -11.03
CA GLY A 237 4.99 24.70 -10.43
C GLY A 237 5.72 25.12 -9.14
N LEU A 238 5.33 26.28 -8.59
CA LEU A 238 5.81 26.82 -7.31
C LEU A 238 5.27 26.00 -6.14
N VAL A 239 6.13 25.61 -5.19
CA VAL A 239 5.73 25.10 -3.87
C VAL A 239 4.97 26.15 -3.07
N TYR A 240 4.20 25.70 -2.06
CA TYR A 240 3.45 26.62 -1.21
C TYR A 240 4.33 27.27 -0.15
N ASP A 241 3.86 28.37 0.42
CA ASP A 241 4.54 29.01 1.53
C ASP A 241 4.23 28.27 2.85
N ALA A 242 5.25 27.84 3.59
CA ALA A 242 5.08 27.18 4.89
C ALA A 242 4.24 28.01 5.89
N ARG A 243 4.19 29.35 5.71
CA ARG A 243 3.30 30.26 6.47
C ARG A 243 1.83 29.95 6.33
N CYS A 244 1.41 29.26 5.26
CA CYS A 244 0.04 28.73 5.14
C CYS A 244 -0.33 27.77 6.27
N PHE A 245 0.66 27.17 6.95
CA PHE A 245 0.50 26.30 8.11
C PHE A 245 1.00 26.96 9.40
N THR A 246 2.21 27.53 9.42
CA THR A 246 2.80 28.06 10.66
C THR A 246 2.03 29.24 11.24
N ALA A 247 1.48 30.13 10.40
CA ALA A 247 0.61 31.22 10.85
C ALA A 247 -0.75 30.74 11.39
N ASN A 248 -1.03 29.43 11.35
CA ASN A 248 -2.31 28.84 11.74
C ASN A 248 -2.16 27.76 12.82
N GLY A 249 -1.02 27.74 13.53
CA GLY A 249 -0.78 26.88 14.69
C GLY A 249 -0.25 25.47 14.39
N PHE A 250 0.28 25.24 13.19
CA PHE A 250 0.94 23.98 12.83
C PHE A 250 2.45 24.16 12.77
N ALA A 251 3.20 23.18 13.28
CA ALA A 251 4.63 23.10 12.98
C ALA A 251 4.83 22.70 11.51
N HIS A 252 5.91 23.17 10.90
CA HIS A 252 6.26 22.84 9.52
C HIS A 252 7.75 22.54 9.42
N SER A 253 8.12 21.47 8.69
CA SER A 253 9.51 21.08 8.47
C SER A 253 9.75 20.71 7.03
N ASP A 254 10.70 21.39 6.40
CA ASP A 254 11.27 21.01 5.10
C ASP A 254 12.38 19.97 5.28
N GLN A 255 12.23 18.83 4.59
CA GLN A 255 13.18 17.72 4.52
C GLN A 255 13.33 17.23 3.09
N TYR A 256 13.86 18.11 2.25
CA TYR A 256 14.00 17.85 0.82
C TYR A 256 15.00 16.72 0.51
N PHE A 257 14.61 15.86 -0.42
CA PHE A 257 15.52 15.07 -1.24
C PHE A 257 14.93 14.87 -2.63
N GLU A 258 15.80 14.53 -3.59
CA GLU A 258 15.49 14.50 -5.03
C GLU A 258 14.34 13.56 -5.37
N ASP A 259 13.51 13.94 -6.35
CA ASP A 259 12.41 13.12 -6.82
C ASP A 259 12.90 11.80 -7.42
N GLY A 260 12.32 10.69 -6.97
CA GLY A 260 12.81 9.35 -7.32
C GLY A 260 14.07 8.90 -6.59
N GLY A 261 14.77 9.80 -5.88
CA GLY A 261 15.98 9.48 -5.11
C GLY A 261 15.69 8.79 -3.77
N ILE A 262 16.77 8.53 -3.02
CA ILE A 262 16.76 7.88 -1.70
C ILE A 262 17.09 8.90 -0.59
N PRO A 263 16.52 8.77 0.63
CA PRO A 263 16.79 9.69 1.71
C PRO A 263 18.16 9.43 2.35
N THR A 264 18.83 10.49 2.80
CA THR A 264 20.03 10.36 3.63
C THR A 264 19.66 9.98 5.06
N LYS A 265 20.60 9.37 5.79
CA LYS A 265 20.52 9.10 7.24
C LYS A 265 20.12 10.33 8.03
N ALA A 266 20.62 11.51 7.67
CA ALA A 266 20.26 12.76 8.34
C ALA A 266 18.78 13.08 8.21
N ILE A 267 18.21 12.92 7.00
CA ILE A 267 16.78 13.09 6.74
C ILE A 267 15.97 12.08 7.54
N VAL A 268 16.33 10.79 7.46
CA VAL A 268 15.57 9.75 8.17
C VAL A 268 15.61 9.96 9.69
N LYS A 269 16.77 10.32 10.26
CA LYS A 269 16.89 10.63 11.69
C LYS A 269 16.05 11.84 12.09
N ARG A 270 16.04 12.90 11.28
CA ARG A 270 15.25 14.10 11.56
C ARG A 270 13.76 13.81 11.49
N PHE A 271 13.30 13.08 10.48
CA PHE A 271 11.90 12.65 10.38
C PHE A 271 11.46 11.78 11.56
N THR A 272 12.30 10.80 11.94
CA THR A 272 12.05 9.95 13.12
C THR A 272 11.89 10.78 14.39
N ARG A 273 12.79 11.76 14.62
CA ARG A 273 12.70 12.66 15.78
C ARG A 273 11.42 13.48 15.77
N ILE A 274 10.98 13.99 14.62
CA ILE A 274 9.71 14.73 14.51
C ILE A 274 8.54 13.83 14.96
N LEU A 275 8.48 12.59 14.45
CA LEU A 275 7.43 11.66 14.82
C LEU A 275 7.44 11.25 16.30
N ASP A 276 8.63 11.09 16.89
CA ASP A 276 8.76 10.65 18.28
C ASP A 276 8.43 11.76 19.29
N HIS A 277 8.56 13.03 18.92
CA HIS A 277 8.30 14.18 19.80
C HIS A 277 7.02 14.95 19.47
N CYS A 278 6.27 14.54 18.45
CA CYS A 278 5.02 15.21 18.08
C CYS A 278 3.87 14.70 18.97
N GLU A 279 3.24 15.59 19.73
CA GLU A 279 2.09 15.31 20.61
C GLU A 279 0.77 15.07 19.85
N GLY A 280 0.84 14.74 18.57
CA GLY A 280 -0.30 14.49 17.70
C GLY A 280 0.16 13.91 16.37
N ALA A 281 -0.69 13.98 15.35
CA ALA A 281 -0.35 13.42 14.05
C ALA A 281 0.63 14.30 13.26
N VAL A 282 1.47 13.63 12.47
CA VAL A 282 2.32 14.25 11.46
C VAL A 282 1.73 13.97 10.08
N ALA A 283 1.43 15.03 9.34
CA ALA A 283 1.12 14.94 7.93
C ALA A 283 2.41 15.07 7.12
N ILE A 284 2.71 14.10 6.27
CA ILE A 284 3.90 14.10 5.41
C ILE A 284 3.50 14.04 3.93
N HIS A 285 4.17 14.85 3.12
CA HIS A 285 3.96 14.84 1.68
C HIS A 285 5.24 15.09 0.89
N CYS A 286 5.24 14.61 -0.34
CA CYS A 286 6.16 15.03 -1.39
C CYS A 286 5.31 15.65 -2.50
N ARG A 287 5.57 15.34 -3.77
CA ARG A 287 4.67 15.73 -4.86
C ARG A 287 3.42 14.86 -4.92
N ALA A 288 3.57 13.56 -5.15
CA ALA A 288 2.45 12.62 -5.23
C ALA A 288 2.06 12.00 -3.88
N GLY A 289 2.91 12.15 -2.86
CA GLY A 289 2.68 11.49 -1.57
C GLY A 289 2.89 9.98 -1.62
N LEU A 290 3.69 9.47 -2.56
CA LEU A 290 3.85 8.04 -2.82
C LEU A 290 5.30 7.56 -2.60
N GLY A 291 6.24 7.98 -3.46
CA GLY A 291 7.63 7.53 -3.41
C GLY A 291 8.37 8.01 -2.15
N ARG A 292 8.89 9.23 -2.18
CA ARG A 292 9.65 9.85 -1.06
C ARG A 292 8.93 9.75 0.28
N THR A 293 7.63 10.04 0.28
CA THR A 293 6.75 9.94 1.45
C THR A 293 6.71 8.52 1.97
N GLY A 294 6.40 7.54 1.13
CA GLY A 294 6.38 6.13 1.50
C GLY A 294 7.73 5.65 2.02
N THR A 295 8.86 6.04 1.42
CA THR A 295 10.20 5.61 1.85
C THR A 295 10.52 6.05 3.27
N LEU A 296 10.24 7.30 3.63
CA LEU A 296 10.48 7.78 5.00
C LEU A 296 9.54 7.14 6.02
N ILE A 297 8.27 6.92 5.65
CA ILE A 297 7.33 6.21 6.52
C ILE A 297 7.77 4.75 6.71
N ALA A 298 8.17 4.06 5.64
CA ALA A 298 8.68 2.69 5.70
C ALA A 298 9.90 2.58 6.62
N CYS A 299 10.84 3.51 6.54
CA CYS A 299 11.98 3.58 7.46
C CYS A 299 11.53 3.63 8.93
N TYR A 300 10.48 4.41 9.24
CA TYR A 300 9.91 4.49 10.58
C TYR A 300 9.20 3.20 10.99
N LEU A 301 8.40 2.60 10.09
CA LEU A 301 7.71 1.32 10.33
C LEU A 301 8.70 0.18 10.65
N ILE A 302 9.78 0.08 9.86
CA ILE A 302 10.84 -0.91 10.08
C ILE A 302 11.50 -0.71 11.44
N LYS A 303 11.88 0.53 11.76
CA LYS A 303 12.60 0.83 13.01
C LYS A 303 11.73 0.66 14.25
N GLN A 304 10.56 1.30 14.26
CA GLN A 304 9.73 1.44 15.46
C GLN A 304 8.74 0.29 15.64
N TYR A 305 8.15 -0.20 14.56
CA TYR A 305 7.12 -1.23 14.61
C TYR A 305 7.62 -2.62 14.17
N LYS A 306 8.92 -2.74 13.83
CA LYS A 306 9.59 -4.01 13.48
C LYS A 306 8.99 -4.70 12.27
N PHE A 307 8.57 -3.90 11.28
CA PHE A 307 8.28 -4.40 9.95
C PHE A 307 9.59 -4.80 9.25
N SER A 308 9.55 -5.81 8.39
CA SER A 308 10.52 -5.96 7.31
C SER A 308 10.29 -4.88 6.25
N ALA A 309 11.22 -4.69 5.34
CA ALA A 309 11.09 -3.75 4.23
C ALA A 309 9.89 -4.11 3.35
N ALA A 310 9.77 -5.39 2.95
CA ALA A 310 8.68 -5.88 2.11
C ALA A 310 7.32 -5.75 2.82
N GLU A 311 7.24 -6.09 4.11
CA GLU A 311 6.02 -5.90 4.92
C GLU A 311 5.61 -4.43 5.01
N ALA A 312 6.58 -3.52 5.24
CA ALA A 312 6.31 -2.09 5.33
C ALA A 312 5.80 -1.52 4.00
N VAL A 313 6.39 -1.95 2.88
CA VAL A 313 5.95 -1.55 1.53
C VAL A 313 4.58 -2.15 1.22
N GLY A 314 4.33 -3.41 1.55
CA GLY A 314 3.02 -4.05 1.44
C GLY A 314 1.94 -3.28 2.19
N TRP A 315 2.16 -2.99 3.48
CA TRP A 315 1.24 -2.18 4.29
C TRP A 315 1.00 -0.78 3.72
N LEU A 316 2.07 -0.09 3.30
CA LEU A 316 1.96 1.22 2.67
C LEU A 316 1.11 1.18 1.40
N ARG A 317 1.24 0.14 0.57
CA ARG A 317 0.45 -0.01 -0.67
C ARG A 317 -1.00 -0.42 -0.41
N ILE A 318 -1.27 -1.11 0.70
CA ILE A 318 -2.63 -1.40 1.18
C ILE A 318 -3.31 -0.11 1.68
N CYS A 319 -2.60 0.75 2.41
CA CYS A 319 -3.16 2.03 2.88
C CYS A 319 -3.28 3.07 1.78
N ARG A 320 -2.24 3.18 0.94
CA ARG A 320 -2.09 4.21 -0.08
C ARG A 320 -1.44 3.62 -1.33
N PRO A 321 -2.26 3.21 -2.31
CA PRO A 321 -1.76 2.58 -3.52
C PRO A 321 -0.67 3.38 -4.24
N GLY A 322 0.41 2.70 -4.62
CA GLY A 322 1.53 3.22 -5.41
C GLY A 322 2.69 3.71 -4.56
N SER A 323 2.56 3.63 -3.23
CA SER A 323 3.60 4.01 -2.29
C SER A 323 4.89 3.23 -2.50
N VAL A 324 6.01 3.95 -2.35
CA VAL A 324 7.38 3.48 -2.56
C VAL A 324 7.67 3.10 -4.02
N SER A 325 8.54 3.90 -4.66
CA SER A 325 9.00 3.61 -6.01
C SER A 325 9.96 2.42 -5.99
N SER A 326 10.21 1.87 -7.18
CA SER A 326 11.05 0.71 -7.32
C SER A 326 12.45 0.88 -6.70
N LEU A 327 13.19 1.90 -7.09
CA LEU A 327 14.52 2.20 -6.54
C LEU A 327 14.53 2.34 -5.00
N GLN A 328 13.46 2.95 -4.47
CA GLN A 328 13.31 3.16 -3.03
C GLN A 328 12.98 1.88 -2.28
N HIS A 329 12.28 0.94 -2.92
CA HIS A 329 12.07 -0.39 -2.35
C HIS A 329 13.40 -1.12 -2.21
N CYS A 330 14.27 -1.06 -3.25
CA CYS A 330 15.62 -1.62 -3.20
C CYS A 330 16.39 -1.09 -1.99
N PHE A 331 16.39 0.22 -1.82
CA PHE A 331 17.04 0.88 -0.70
C PHE A 331 16.55 0.36 0.65
N LEU A 332 15.23 0.20 0.83
CA LEU A 332 14.65 -0.26 2.10
C LEU A 332 15.11 -1.69 2.44
N GLU A 333 15.13 -2.60 1.45
CA GLU A 333 15.59 -3.97 1.66
C GLU A 333 17.08 -4.01 2.01
N HIS A 334 17.93 -3.32 1.22
CA HIS A 334 19.39 -3.32 1.43
C HIS A 334 19.79 -2.67 2.74
N LYS A 335 19.01 -1.70 3.24
CA LYS A 335 19.29 -1.01 4.50
C LYS A 335 18.45 -1.52 5.67
N GLN A 336 17.61 -2.54 5.53
CA GLN A 336 16.70 -2.99 6.58
C GLN A 336 17.40 -3.14 7.95
N GLU A 337 18.51 -3.89 8.02
CA GLU A 337 19.24 -4.08 9.28
C GLU A 337 19.79 -2.77 9.85
N ALA A 338 20.37 -1.92 8.99
CA ALA A 338 20.89 -0.63 9.40
C ALA A 338 19.77 0.30 9.93
N ILE A 339 18.61 0.30 9.28
CA ILE A 339 17.41 1.03 9.69
C ILE A 339 16.94 0.53 11.07
N GLN A 340 16.87 -0.79 11.26
CA GLN A 340 16.47 -1.42 12.52
C GLN A 340 17.43 -1.08 13.68
N ARG A 341 18.74 -1.02 13.42
CA ARG A 341 19.78 -0.68 14.42
C ARG A 341 19.91 0.82 14.72
N GLY A 342 19.17 1.70 14.01
CA GLY A 342 19.19 3.14 14.27
C GLY A 342 20.09 3.98 13.34
N TYR A 343 20.30 3.48 12.12
CA TYR A 343 20.98 4.12 10.98
C TYR A 343 22.46 4.40 11.24
N THR A 344 23.30 3.38 11.02
CA THR A 344 24.76 3.47 11.19
C THR A 344 25.44 4.22 10.05
N GLU A 345 24.97 4.12 8.79
CA GLU A 345 25.67 4.69 7.62
C GLU A 345 24.70 5.19 6.52
N ASP A 346 25.12 6.21 5.76
CA ASP A 346 24.45 6.65 4.54
C ASP A 346 24.59 5.60 3.42
N LEU A 347 23.65 5.57 2.47
CA LEU A 347 23.82 4.86 1.20
C LEU A 347 23.87 5.91 0.08
N THR A 348 24.77 5.77 -0.87
CA THR A 348 24.71 6.52 -2.12
C THR A 348 24.04 5.67 -3.21
N LEU A 349 23.62 6.32 -4.30
CA LEU A 349 23.13 5.58 -5.48
C LEU A 349 24.24 4.70 -6.09
N GLU A 350 25.52 5.01 -5.83
CA GLU A 350 26.64 4.17 -6.25
C GLU A 350 26.74 2.86 -5.46
N ASP A 351 26.19 2.76 -4.26
CA ASP A 351 26.25 1.49 -3.52
C ASP A 351 25.20 0.47 -4.01
N LEU A 352 24.32 0.86 -4.93
CA LEU A 352 23.32 -0.03 -5.54
C LEU A 352 23.96 -0.85 -6.68
N SER A 353 23.65 -2.15 -6.73
CA SER A 353 24.25 -3.13 -7.66
C SER A 353 24.25 -2.66 -9.13
N GLU A 354 25.27 -3.05 -9.89
CA GLU A 354 25.36 -2.72 -11.33
C GLU A 354 24.14 -3.18 -12.13
N THR A 355 23.55 -4.32 -11.77
CA THR A 355 22.32 -4.85 -12.36
C THR A 355 21.13 -3.91 -12.13
N MET A 356 21.04 -3.29 -10.95
CA MET A 356 20.01 -2.28 -10.66
C MET A 356 20.24 -0.99 -11.44
N ARG A 357 21.48 -0.52 -11.53
CA ARG A 357 21.80 0.68 -12.33
C ARG A 357 21.42 0.51 -13.81
N LYS A 358 21.62 -0.70 -14.36
CA LYS A 358 21.22 -1.07 -15.73
C LYS A 358 19.70 -1.12 -15.91
N ASN A 359 18.95 -1.70 -14.96
CA ASN A 359 17.49 -1.79 -15.03
C ASN A 359 16.77 -0.45 -14.85
N PHE A 360 17.37 0.51 -14.12
CA PHE A 360 16.76 1.82 -13.86
C PHE A 360 17.23 2.95 -14.81
N ASN A 361 18.05 2.65 -15.82
CA ASN A 361 18.61 3.65 -16.74
C ASN A 361 19.25 4.85 -15.98
N ILE A 362 19.92 4.58 -14.84
CA ILE A 362 20.52 5.61 -13.95
C ILE A 362 21.82 6.18 -14.55
N MET A 363 22.19 5.83 -15.79
CA MET A 363 23.36 6.37 -16.49
C MET A 363 23.25 7.86 -16.85
N ALA A 364 22.10 8.52 -16.64
CA ALA A 364 21.90 9.93 -16.98
C ALA A 364 22.09 10.94 -15.82
N LEU A 365 22.40 10.50 -14.59
CA LEU A 365 22.54 11.39 -13.42
C LEU A 365 23.98 11.55 -12.91
N ALA A 366 24.98 11.18 -13.69
CA ALA A 366 26.35 11.58 -13.35
C ALA A 366 26.46 13.12 -13.40
N PRO A 367 27.02 13.79 -12.37
CA PRO A 367 27.29 15.21 -12.47
C PRO A 367 28.23 15.43 -13.65
N ARG A 368 27.86 16.34 -14.57
CA ARG A 368 28.79 16.85 -15.59
C ARG A 368 29.96 17.48 -14.82
N LYS A 369 31.07 16.76 -14.74
CA LYS A 369 32.36 17.36 -14.41
C LYS A 369 32.71 18.32 -15.54
N ASP A 370 33.06 19.54 -15.14
CA ASP A 370 33.84 20.52 -15.90
C ASP A 370 33.12 21.27 -17.04
N GLU A 371 32.35 22.30 -16.69
CA GLU A 371 32.40 23.57 -17.45
C GLU A 371 33.44 24.47 -16.77
N LYS A 372 34.70 24.31 -17.17
CA LYS A 372 35.71 25.35 -16.97
C LYS A 372 35.30 26.53 -17.83
N VAL A 373 34.93 27.61 -17.17
CA VAL A 373 34.90 28.96 -17.71
C VAL A 373 36.27 29.26 -18.34
N ALA A 374 36.25 29.57 -19.63
CA ALA A 374 37.28 30.33 -20.32
C ALA A 374 36.57 31.43 -21.11
#